data_AF-A0A143ZI79-F1
#
_entry.id   AF-A0A143ZI79-F1
#
_cell.length_a   1.000
_cell.length_b   1.000
_cell.length_c   1.000
_cell.angle_alpha   90.00
_cell.angle_beta   90.00
_cell.angle_gamma   90.00
#
_symmetry.space_group_name_H-M   'P 1'
#
loop_
_entity.id
_entity.type
_entity.pdbx_description
1 polymer ?
#
loop_
_entity_poly.entity_id
_entity_poly.type
_entity_poly.pdbx_seq_one_letter_code
_entity_poly.pdbx_strand_id
1 'polypeptide(L)'
;MVPVHKDATVPATPDDESLAYIRQMLAELRGVADEKGADMLCYLLEMAYVEAGDLLSGRRALSAKGLKRNEAAGVAVKPAGKIKL
;
A
#
# COMPACT_ATOMS: atom_id res chain seq x y z
N MET A 1 7.62 -47.35 -8.82
CA MET A 1 8.82 -46.50 -8.63
C MET A 1 8.88 -45.54 -9.82
N VAL A 2 8.97 -44.22 -9.55
CA VAL A 2 8.99 -43.00 -10.43
C VAL A 2 7.96 -41.97 -9.87
N PRO A 3 8.29 -40.67 -9.75
CA PRO A 3 9.03 -40.12 -8.62
C PRO A 3 8.19 -39.10 -7.83
N VAL A 4 8.68 -38.78 -6.63
CA VAL A 4 8.24 -37.66 -5.80
C VAL A 4 8.65 -36.36 -6.50
N HIS A 5 7.67 -35.60 -7.02
CA HIS A 5 7.87 -34.16 -7.27
C HIS A 5 7.25 -33.39 -6.11
N LYS A 6 8.14 -33.02 -5.20
CA LYS A 6 7.88 -32.11 -4.10
C LYS A 6 8.00 -30.69 -4.66
N ASP A 7 6.98 -30.24 -5.38
CA ASP A 7 6.89 -28.84 -5.75
C ASP A 7 6.23 -28.07 -4.62
N ALA A 8 7.09 -27.56 -3.75
CA ALA A 8 6.77 -26.53 -2.78
C ALA A 8 6.46 -25.22 -3.50
N THR A 9 5.32 -25.14 -4.17
CA THR A 9 4.69 -23.87 -4.50
C THR A 9 3.59 -23.69 -3.47
N VAL A 10 3.89 -22.85 -2.47
CA VAL A 10 2.86 -22.27 -1.61
C VAL A 10 1.74 -21.79 -2.54
N PRO A 11 0.51 -22.31 -2.43
CA PRO A 11 -0.57 -21.83 -3.27
C PRO A 11 -0.73 -20.36 -2.97
N ALA A 12 -0.52 -19.52 -3.98
CA ALA A 12 -0.88 -18.11 -3.96
C ALA A 12 -2.28 -18.04 -3.35
N THR A 13 -2.43 -17.32 -2.26
CA THR A 13 -3.74 -17.25 -1.62
C THR A 13 -4.70 -16.55 -2.58
N PRO A 14 -6.03 -16.75 -2.47
CA PRO A 14 -7.00 -16.00 -3.27
C PRO A 14 -6.76 -14.48 -3.28
N ASP A 15 -6.11 -13.98 -2.21
CA ASP A 15 -5.70 -12.59 -2.03
C ASP A 15 -4.59 -12.16 -3.00
N ASP A 16 -3.63 -13.05 -3.31
CA ASP A 16 -2.53 -12.79 -4.24
C ASP A 16 -3.04 -12.70 -5.69
N GLU A 17 -3.98 -13.57 -6.07
CA GLU A 17 -4.65 -13.49 -7.38
C GLU A 17 -5.47 -12.19 -7.52
N SER A 18 -6.17 -11.81 -6.46
CA SER A 18 -6.92 -10.56 -6.39
C SER A 18 -6.00 -9.34 -6.53
N LEU A 19 -4.83 -9.37 -5.91
CA LEU A 19 -3.85 -8.29 -5.99
C LEU A 19 -3.14 -8.23 -7.35
N ALA A 20 -2.85 -9.37 -7.97
CA ALA A 20 -2.34 -9.44 -9.34
C ALA A 20 -3.34 -8.86 -10.35
N TYR A 21 -4.62 -9.16 -10.17
CA TYR A 21 -5.70 -8.57 -10.96
C TYR A 21 -5.79 -7.05 -10.78
N ILE A 22 -5.73 -6.55 -9.54
CA ILE A 22 -5.67 -5.10 -9.26
C ILE A 22 -4.49 -4.45 -9.98
N ARG A 23 -3.30 -5.06 -9.93
CA ARG A 23 -2.11 -4.55 -10.60
C ARG A 23 -2.29 -4.47 -12.12
N GLN A 24 -2.93 -5.46 -12.73
CA GLN A 24 -3.26 -5.41 -14.16
C GLN A 24 -4.21 -4.24 -14.48
N MET A 25 -5.31 -4.09 -13.73
CA MET A 25 -6.27 -2.99 -13.95
C MET A 25 -5.60 -1.62 -13.84
N LEU A 26 -4.67 -1.44 -12.91
CA LEU A 26 -3.94 -0.18 -12.74
C LEU A 26 -3.10 0.18 -13.98
N ALA A 27 -2.51 -0.82 -14.64
CA ALA A 27 -1.77 -0.60 -15.88
C ALA A 27 -2.69 -0.15 -17.04
N GLU A 28 -3.84 -0.80 -17.18
CA GLU A 28 -4.85 -0.45 -18.19
C GLU A 28 -5.40 0.96 -17.96
N LEU A 29 -5.76 1.29 -16.72
CA LEU A 29 -6.29 2.61 -16.36
C LEU A 29 -5.26 3.73 -16.57
N ARG A 30 -3.96 3.46 -16.37
CA ARG A 30 -2.90 4.44 -16.66
C ARG A 30 -2.92 4.78 -18.15
N GLY A 31 -3.05 3.79 -19.04
CA GLY A 31 -3.17 4.02 -20.48
C GLY A 31 -4.37 4.90 -20.83
N VAL A 32 -5.54 4.62 -20.25
CA VAL A 32 -6.76 5.44 -20.45
C VAL A 32 -6.59 6.87 -19.93
N ALA A 33 -5.85 7.07 -18.83
CA ALA A 33 -5.57 8.40 -18.29
C ALA A 33 -4.57 9.17 -19.17
N ASP A 34 -3.58 8.47 -19.73
CA ASP A 34 -2.56 9.03 -20.62
C ASP A 34 -3.17 9.52 -21.94
N GLU A 35 -4.08 8.74 -22.51
CA GLU A 35 -4.88 9.14 -23.69
C GLU A 35 -5.70 10.43 -23.47
N LYS A 36 -6.00 10.76 -22.21
CA LYS A 36 -6.74 11.96 -21.81
C LYS A 36 -5.84 13.11 -21.37
N GLY A 37 -4.52 12.95 -21.39
CA GLY A 37 -3.55 13.94 -20.89
C GLY A 37 -3.72 14.24 -19.40
N ALA A 38 -4.17 13.27 -18.62
CA ALA A 38 -4.44 13.44 -17.19
C ALA A 38 -3.18 13.13 -16.35
N ASP A 39 -2.15 13.98 -16.46
CA ASP A 39 -0.81 13.72 -15.89
C ASP A 39 -0.81 13.35 -14.41
N MET A 40 -1.58 14.08 -13.60
CA MET A 40 -1.69 13.78 -12.17
C MET A 40 -2.35 12.42 -11.90
N LEU A 41 -3.30 12.01 -12.73
CA LEU A 41 -3.94 10.71 -12.61
C LEU A 41 -2.99 9.59 -13.05
N CYS A 42 -2.22 9.78 -14.12
CA CYS A 42 -1.16 8.87 -14.55
C CYS A 42 -0.16 8.63 -13.41
N TYR A 43 0.29 9.70 -12.76
CA TYR A 43 1.19 9.60 -11.60
C TYR A 43 0.60 8.74 -10.48
N LEU A 44 -0.65 9.00 -10.07
CA LEU A 44 -1.29 8.26 -8.98
C LEU A 44 -1.47 6.78 -9.33
N LEU A 45 -1.85 6.47 -10.57
CA LEU A 45 -2.02 5.10 -11.05
C LEU A 45 -0.69 4.36 -11.12
N GLU A 46 0.37 5.03 -11.58
CA GLU A 46 1.72 4.47 -11.64
C GLU A 46 2.28 4.19 -10.24
N MET A 47 2.09 5.10 -9.28
CA MET A 47 2.49 4.86 -7.89
C MET A 47 1.71 3.71 -7.25
N ALA A 48 0.40 3.61 -7.51
CA ALA A 48 -0.41 2.49 -7.05
C ALA A 48 0.02 1.15 -7.68
N TYR A 49 0.41 1.15 -8.97
CA TYR A 49 0.91 -0.03 -9.66
C TYR A 49 2.22 -0.56 -9.03
N VAL A 50 3.15 0.34 -8.71
CA VAL A 50 4.40 0.01 -8.02
C VAL A 50 4.10 -0.58 -6.64
N GLU A 51 3.24 0.07 -5.87
CA GLU A 51 2.82 -0.40 -4.54
C GLU A 51 2.17 -1.79 -4.58
N ALA A 52 1.29 -2.05 -5.56
CA ALA A 52 0.71 -3.39 -5.75
C ALA A 52 1.79 -4.45 -6.06
N GLY A 53 2.85 -4.07 -6.77
CA GLY A 53 3.99 -4.94 -7.04
C GLY A 53 4.86 -5.23 -5.82
N ASP A 54 5.08 -4.23 -4.97
CA ASP A 54 5.77 -4.40 -3.70
C ASP A 54 4.97 -5.34 -2.77
N LEU A 55 3.66 -5.13 -2.68
CA LEU A 55 2.76 -5.99 -1.91
C LEU A 55 2.76 -7.45 -2.41
N LEU A 56 2.67 -7.68 -3.73
CA LEU A 56 2.79 -9.03 -4.32
C LEU A 56 4.14 -9.70 -4.03
N SER A 57 5.21 -8.89 -3.94
CA SER A 57 6.56 -9.38 -3.63
C SER A 57 6.78 -9.61 -2.12
N GLY A 58 5.73 -9.47 -1.29
CA GLY A 58 5.80 -9.54 0.16
C GLY A 58 6.51 -8.34 0.81
N ARG A 59 6.84 -7.30 0.04
CA ARG A 59 7.40 -6.04 0.55
C ARG A 59 6.23 -5.15 0.98
N ARG A 60 5.92 -5.17 2.27
CA ARG A 60 4.80 -4.39 2.80
C ARG A 60 5.06 -2.88 2.65
N ALA A 61 4.13 -2.19 1.99
CA ALA A 61 4.02 -0.74 1.87
C ALA A 61 4.54 0.04 3.08
N LEU A 62 5.43 1.01 2.86
CA LEU A 62 5.78 2.02 3.86
C LEU A 62 4.57 2.88 4.29
N SER A 63 3.50 2.89 3.48
CA SER A 63 2.32 3.76 3.67
C SER A 63 1.30 3.24 4.71
N ALA A 64 1.26 1.94 4.99
CA ALA A 64 0.23 1.36 5.87
C ALA A 64 0.62 1.30 7.35
N LYS A 65 1.90 1.52 7.69
CA LYS A 65 2.43 1.29 9.04
C LYS A 65 2.65 2.62 9.78
N GLY A 66 1.58 3.37 10.07
CA GLY A 66 1.73 4.53 10.96
C GLY A 66 0.63 5.58 11.03
N LEU A 67 -0.39 5.56 10.17
CA LEU A 67 -1.45 6.57 10.22
C LEU A 67 -2.53 6.23 11.26
N LYS A 68 -2.14 6.26 12.54
CA LYS A 68 -3.07 6.42 13.66
C LYS A 68 -3.54 7.89 13.66
N ARG A 69 -4.43 8.22 12.72
CA ARG A 69 -4.89 9.59 12.40
C ARG A 69 -5.62 10.32 13.55
N ASN A 70 -5.75 9.70 14.74
CA ASN A 70 -6.54 10.24 15.85
C ASN A 70 -5.84 10.11 17.23
N GLU A 71 -4.52 9.90 17.29
CA GLU A 71 -3.83 10.02 18.58
C GLU A 71 -3.42 11.48 18.76
N ALA A 72 -4.18 12.22 19.57
CA ALA A 72 -3.80 13.55 19.99
C ALA A 72 -2.36 13.49 20.51
N ALA A 73 -1.44 14.18 19.84
CA ALA A 73 -0.09 14.34 20.33
C ALA A 73 -0.19 14.89 21.75
N GLY A 74 0.09 14.05 22.74
CA GLY A 74 -0.04 14.36 24.16
C GLY A 74 0.98 15.41 24.58
N VAL A 75 0.77 16.67 24.16
CA VAL A 75 1.52 17.81 24.67
C VAL A 75 0.98 18.10 26.05
N ALA A 76 1.67 17.56 27.07
CA ALA A 76 1.40 17.90 28.46
C ALA A 76 1.70 19.39 28.70
N VAL A 77 0.66 20.22 28.65
CA VAL A 77 0.75 21.63 29.06
C VAL A 77 0.85 21.66 30.59
N LYS A 78 2.01 22.12 31.10
CA LYS A 78 2.19 22.34 32.54
C LYS A 78 1.28 23.50 33.00
N PRO A 79 0.50 23.33 34.08
CA PRO A 79 -0.35 24.41 34.58
C PRO A 79 0.50 25.54 35.18
N ALA A 80 0.12 26.78 34.90
CA ALA A 80 0.79 27.98 35.39
C ALA A 80 0.75 28.04 36.93
N GLY A 81 1.94 28.16 37.54
CA GLY A 81 2.09 28.31 38.99
C GLY A 81 1.40 29.58 39.50
N LYS A 82 0.76 29.49 40.66
CA LYS A 82 0.03 30.60 41.27
C LYS A 82 1.00 31.73 41.66
N ILE A 83 0.83 32.89 41.06
CA ILE A 83 1.48 34.12 41.50
C ILE A 83 0.74 34.56 42.77
N LYS A 84 1.45 34.59 43.92
CA LYS A 84 0.93 35.19 45.15
C LYS A 84 1.16 36.70 45.09
N LEU A 85 0.10 37.48 45.30
CA LEU A 85 0.15 38.91 45.59
C LEU A 85 0.62 39.14 47.04
#